data_AF-A0A524G3T7-F1
#
_entry.id   AF-A0A524G3T7-F1
#
_cell.length_a   1.000
_cell.length_b   1.000
_cell.length_c   1.000
_cell.angle_alpha   90.00
_cell.angle_beta   90.00
_cell.angle_gamma   90.00
#
_symmetry.space_group_name_H-M   'P 1'
#
loop_
_entity.id
_entity.type
_entity.pdbx_description
1 polymer ?
#
loop_
_entity_poly.entity_id
_entity_poly.type
_entity_poly.pdbx_seq_one_letter_code
_entity_poly.pdbx_strand_id
1 'polypeptide(L)'
;IHDIVEIDAGDTFCYDSHDRAMKGEKEREAAHRIFSILPEKQAEEFIDLWKEFEAMDTPEARFAAAVDRLQPLLLNFYSEGYAWREHGVKKSQVVERNHHIERGSKELWGFAKALIDESVERGYLQDG
;
A
#
# COMPACT_ATOMS: atom_id res chain seq x y z
N ILE A 1 11.95 3.45 -3.49
CA ILE A 1 12.10 4.66 -2.65
C ILE A 1 10.76 5.19 -2.14
N HIS A 2 9.64 4.50 -2.41
CA HIS A 2 8.30 5.04 -2.24
C HIS A 2 7.97 5.44 -0.79
N ASP A 3 8.31 4.61 0.20
CA ASP A 3 8.04 4.91 1.61
C ASP A 3 9.13 5.74 2.33
N ILE A 4 10.13 6.28 1.63
CA ILE A 4 11.16 7.12 2.30
C ILE A 4 10.52 8.37 2.97
N VAL A 5 9.42 8.86 2.40
CA VAL A 5 8.66 9.99 2.92
C VAL A 5 8.06 9.72 4.30
N GLU A 6 7.88 8.45 4.69
CA GLU A 6 7.32 8.06 5.98
C GLU A 6 8.25 8.34 7.16
N ILE A 7 9.54 8.64 6.90
CA ILE A 7 10.48 9.13 7.93
C ILE A 7 9.92 10.36 8.65
N ASP A 8 9.24 11.25 7.93
CA ASP A 8 8.61 12.44 8.50
C ASP A 8 7.09 12.35 8.55
N ALA A 9 6.47 11.81 7.51
CA ALA A 9 5.02 11.76 7.40
C ALA A 9 4.40 10.77 8.41
N GLY A 10 5.17 9.75 8.82
CA GLY A 10 4.72 8.61 9.60
C GLY A 10 3.95 7.59 8.76
N ASP A 11 3.98 6.33 9.18
CA ASP A 11 3.14 5.28 8.59
C ASP A 11 1.69 5.48 9.04
N THR A 12 0.74 5.20 8.13
CA THR A 12 -0.70 5.26 8.41
C THR A 12 -1.31 3.91 8.16
N PHE A 13 -1.96 3.36 9.21
CA PHE A 13 -2.63 2.07 9.08
C PHE A 13 -3.62 2.08 7.92
N CYS A 14 -3.50 1.06 7.11
CA CYS A 14 -3.98 1.05 5.76
C CYS A 14 -5.52 1.00 5.65
N TYR A 15 -6.20 0.59 6.72
CA TYR A 15 -7.67 0.60 6.84
C TYR A 15 -8.22 1.79 7.65
N ASP A 16 -7.36 2.67 8.17
CA ASP A 16 -7.81 3.89 8.83
C ASP A 16 -8.26 4.93 7.78
N SER A 17 -9.42 5.52 8.01
CA SER A 17 -10.06 6.47 7.10
C SER A 17 -9.87 7.93 7.52
N HIS A 18 -9.35 8.20 8.72
CA HIS A 18 -9.47 9.50 9.34
C HIS A 18 -8.61 10.63 8.75
N ASP A 19 -7.61 10.36 7.90
CA ASP A 19 -6.68 11.44 7.54
C ASP A 19 -6.00 11.37 6.16
N ARG A 20 -6.66 10.77 5.15
CA ARG A 20 -6.06 10.60 3.82
C ARG A 20 -5.61 11.91 3.16
N ALA A 21 -6.34 13.01 3.38
CA ALA A 21 -6.01 14.31 2.80
C ALA A 21 -4.80 14.98 3.48
N MET A 22 -4.71 14.93 4.82
CA MET A 22 -3.51 15.44 5.49
C MET A 22 -2.30 14.53 5.27
N LYS A 23 -2.49 13.22 5.07
CA LYS A 23 -1.40 12.30 4.75
C LYS A 23 -0.66 12.73 3.48
N GLY A 24 -1.40 12.97 2.39
CA GLY A 24 -0.78 13.36 1.12
C GLY A 24 0.02 14.67 1.20
N GLU A 25 -0.45 15.65 1.97
CA GLU A 25 0.31 16.89 2.16
C GLU A 25 1.58 16.67 2.99
N LYS A 26 1.51 15.88 4.08
CA LYS A 26 2.69 15.52 4.87
C LYS A 26 3.72 14.74 4.05
N GLU A 27 3.27 13.78 3.25
CA GLU A 27 4.16 13.00 2.36
C GLU A 27 4.83 13.90 1.31
N ARG A 28 4.10 14.88 0.76
CA ARG A 28 4.66 15.86 -0.19
C ARG A 28 5.72 16.75 0.47
N GLU A 29 5.46 17.26 1.67
CA GLU A 29 6.43 18.05 2.44
C GLU A 29 7.67 17.21 2.78
N ALA A 30 7.47 15.96 3.20
CA ALA A 30 8.53 15.01 3.50
C ALA A 30 9.38 14.68 2.27
N ALA A 31 8.77 14.40 1.12
CA ALA A 31 9.46 14.16 -0.14
C ALA A 31 10.38 15.32 -0.51
N HIS A 32 9.86 16.55 -0.45
CA HIS A 32 10.65 17.74 -0.72
C HIS A 32 11.81 17.88 0.28
N ARG A 33 11.55 17.77 1.59
CA ARG A 33 12.60 17.94 2.60
C ARG A 33 13.70 16.86 2.49
N ILE A 34 13.31 15.59 2.35
CA ILE A 34 14.23 14.45 2.41
C ILE A 34 15.02 14.32 1.12
N PHE A 35 14.37 14.38 -0.05
CA PHE A 35 15.09 14.18 -1.31
C PHE A 35 15.99 15.35 -1.65
N SER A 36 15.68 16.58 -1.20
CA SER A 36 16.58 17.74 -1.34
C SER A 36 17.89 17.65 -0.54
N ILE A 37 18.09 16.61 0.28
CA ILE A 37 19.39 16.32 0.91
C ILE A 37 20.39 15.77 -0.14
N LEU A 38 19.88 15.13 -1.19
CA LEU A 38 20.68 14.55 -2.27
C LEU A 38 21.22 15.63 -3.22
N PRO A 39 22.26 15.34 -4.03
CA PRO A 39 22.66 16.20 -5.13
C PRO A 39 21.47 16.51 -6.05
N GLU A 40 21.41 17.75 -6.56
CA GLU A 40 20.26 18.31 -7.29
C GLU A 40 19.64 17.35 -8.31
N LYS A 41 20.44 16.81 -9.23
CA LYS A 41 19.96 15.87 -10.25
C LYS A 41 19.32 14.61 -9.67
N GLN A 42 19.87 14.08 -8.58
CA GLN A 42 19.36 12.88 -7.92
C GLN A 42 18.10 13.21 -7.11
N ALA A 43 18.05 14.39 -6.49
CA ALA A 43 16.86 14.87 -5.78
C ALA A 43 15.66 14.97 -6.72
N GLU A 44 15.85 15.57 -7.90
CA GLU A 44 14.83 15.67 -8.95
C GLU A 44 14.35 14.28 -9.40
N GLU A 45 15.28 13.38 -9.72
CA GLU A 45 14.96 12.01 -10.14
C GLU A 45 14.13 11.27 -9.08
N PHE A 46 14.47 11.40 -7.79
CA PHE A 46 13.78 10.69 -6.71
C PHE A 46 12.40 11.27 -6.43
N ILE A 47 12.26 12.60 -6.53
CA ILE A 47 10.95 13.27 -6.43
C ILE A 47 10.05 12.80 -7.57
N ASP A 48 10.57 12.70 -8.79
CA ASP A 48 9.79 12.27 -9.95
C ASP A 48 9.38 10.79 -9.84
N LEU A 49 10.29 9.90 -9.44
CA LEU A 49 9.97 8.48 -9.19
C LEU A 49 8.94 8.30 -8.06
N TRP A 50 9.02 9.10 -7.00
CA TRP A 50 8.04 9.07 -5.91
C TRP A 50 6.66 9.52 -6.42
N LYS A 51 6.58 10.65 -7.13
CA LYS A 51 5.32 11.12 -7.75
C LYS A 51 4.74 10.11 -8.73
N GLU A 52 5.59 9.45 -9.52
CA GLU A 52 5.18 8.41 -10.45
C GLU A 52 4.50 7.24 -9.73
N PHE A 53 5.11 6.78 -8.63
CA PHE A 53 4.54 5.74 -7.77
C PHE A 53 3.18 6.15 -7.20
N GLU A 54 3.08 7.36 -6.63
CA GLU A 54 1.82 7.88 -6.05
C GLU A 54 0.70 7.99 -7.10
N ALA A 55 1.03 8.43 -8.32
CA ALA A 55 0.06 8.58 -9.40
C ALA A 55 -0.45 7.23 -9.94
N MET A 56 0.38 6.19 -9.92
CA MET A 56 0.06 4.86 -10.48
C MET A 56 -0.39 4.89 -11.96
N ASP A 57 0.16 5.82 -12.74
CA ASP A 57 -0.23 6.01 -14.14
C ASP A 57 0.62 5.18 -15.12
N THR A 58 1.88 4.92 -14.79
CA THR A 58 2.80 4.13 -15.62
C THR A 58 2.68 2.62 -15.34
N PRO A 59 3.07 1.75 -16.30
CA PRO A 59 3.13 0.31 -16.07
C PRO A 59 3.98 -0.07 -14.84
N GLU A 60 5.12 0.58 -14.67
CA GLU A 60 6.06 0.37 -13.57
C GLU A 60 5.44 0.73 -12.23
N ALA A 61 4.83 1.92 -12.11
CA ALA A 61 4.16 2.35 -10.89
C ALA A 61 2.98 1.45 -10.52
N ARG A 62 2.18 1.03 -11.50
CA ARG A 62 1.06 0.10 -11.27
C ARG A 62 1.54 -1.24 -10.76
N PHE A 63 2.61 -1.77 -11.33
CA PHE A 63 3.18 -3.04 -10.89
C PHE A 63 3.81 -2.91 -9.49
N ALA A 64 4.56 -1.85 -9.22
CA ALA A 64 5.12 -1.58 -7.90
C ALA A 64 4.03 -1.47 -6.83
N ALA A 65 2.97 -0.71 -7.10
CA ALA A 65 1.82 -0.54 -6.21
C ALA A 65 1.01 -1.85 -6.00
N ALA A 66 1.00 -2.75 -6.99
CA ALA A 66 0.38 -4.06 -6.87
C ALA A 66 1.19 -4.99 -5.96
N VAL A 67 2.52 -4.99 -6.09
CA VAL A 67 3.42 -5.77 -5.22
C VAL A 67 3.37 -5.23 -3.79
N ASP A 68 3.40 -3.92 -3.61
CA ASP A 68 3.26 -3.25 -2.31
C ASP A 68 1.98 -3.70 -1.59
N ARG A 69 0.83 -3.66 -2.26
CA ARG A 69 -0.46 -4.09 -1.69
C ARG A 69 -0.55 -5.58 -1.41
N LEU A 70 0.14 -6.42 -2.19
CA LEU A 70 0.14 -7.87 -1.98
C LEU A 70 0.88 -8.27 -0.69
N GLN A 71 1.94 -7.53 -0.33
CA GLN A 71 2.80 -7.90 0.79
C GLN A 71 2.04 -7.93 2.14
N PRO A 72 1.21 -6.93 2.51
CA PRO A 72 0.42 -6.99 3.74
C PRO A 72 -0.63 -8.11 3.76
N LEU A 73 -1.14 -8.52 2.59
CA LEU A 73 -2.05 -9.67 2.50
C LEU A 73 -1.32 -10.97 2.87
N LEU A 74 -0.11 -11.16 2.34
CA LEU A 74 0.74 -12.30 2.67
C LEU A 74 1.10 -12.30 4.16
N LEU A 75 1.52 -11.15 4.70
CA LEU A 75 1.84 -11.03 6.12
C LEU A 75 0.66 -11.41 7.02
N ASN A 76 -0.54 -10.90 6.72
CA ASN A 76 -1.72 -11.26 7.48
C ASN A 76 -2.07 -12.75 7.35
N PHE A 77 -2.00 -13.32 6.14
CA PHE A 77 -2.25 -14.74 5.94
C PHE A 77 -1.31 -15.63 6.77
N TYR A 78 -0.01 -15.36 6.72
CA TYR A 78 1.01 -16.15 7.43
C TYR A 78 1.08 -15.87 8.94
N SER A 79 0.46 -14.78 9.40
CA SER A 79 0.30 -14.46 10.83
C SER A 79 -1.08 -14.80 11.38
N GLU A 80 -1.83 -15.68 10.70
CA GLU A 80 -3.17 -16.11 11.11
C GLU A 80 -4.16 -14.94 11.33
N GLY A 81 -4.02 -13.92 10.50
CA GLY A 81 -4.84 -12.71 10.50
C GLY A 81 -4.56 -11.76 11.66
N TYR A 82 -3.36 -11.78 12.25
CA TYR A 82 -3.02 -10.97 13.44
C TYR A 82 -3.56 -9.52 13.37
N ALA A 83 -3.14 -8.75 12.36
CA ALA A 83 -3.54 -7.35 12.26
C ALA A 83 -5.02 -7.20 11.84
N TRP A 84 -5.54 -8.06 10.95
CA TRP A 84 -6.96 -8.05 10.61
C TRP A 84 -7.86 -8.28 11.83
N ARG A 85 -7.50 -9.22 12.70
CA ARG A 85 -8.26 -9.55 13.91
C ARG A 85 -8.14 -8.46 14.97
N GLU A 86 -6.95 -7.93 15.17
CA GLU A 86 -6.70 -6.83 16.11
C GLU A 86 -7.53 -5.59 15.75
N HIS A 87 -7.66 -5.28 14.46
CA HIS A 87 -8.37 -4.09 13.99
C HIS A 87 -9.81 -4.35 13.50
N GLY A 88 -10.33 -5.57 13.66
CA GLY A 88 -11.69 -5.93 13.24
C GLY A 88 -11.96 -5.73 11.74
N VAL A 89 -10.94 -5.94 10.90
CA VAL A 89 -11.01 -5.74 9.45
C VAL A 89 -11.90 -6.80 8.81
N LYS A 90 -12.78 -6.39 7.91
CA LYS A 90 -13.69 -7.26 7.16
C LYS A 90 -13.18 -7.53 5.75
N LYS A 91 -13.58 -8.67 5.18
CA LYS A 91 -13.29 -9.06 3.80
C LYS A 91 -13.60 -7.95 2.80
N SER A 92 -14.75 -7.28 2.94
CA SER A 92 -15.13 -6.17 2.07
C SER A 92 -14.12 -5.02 2.09
N GLN A 93 -13.55 -4.68 3.26
CA GLN A 93 -12.50 -3.67 3.38
C GLN A 93 -11.20 -4.12 2.71
N VAL A 94 -10.83 -5.39 2.89
CA VAL A 94 -9.62 -5.98 2.27
C VAL A 94 -9.75 -5.97 0.75
N VAL A 95 -10.89 -6.39 0.20
CA VAL A 95 -11.15 -6.41 -1.25
C VAL A 95 -11.18 -4.99 -1.81
N GLU A 96 -11.92 -4.08 -1.19
CA GLU A 96 -12.02 -2.68 -1.64
C GLU A 96 -10.65 -2.00 -1.67
N ARG A 97 -9.79 -2.23 -0.68
CA ARG A 97 -8.45 -1.65 -0.67
C ARG A 97 -7.55 -2.23 -1.78
N ASN A 98 -7.63 -3.54 -2.00
CA ASN A 98 -6.62 -4.27 -2.77
C ASN A 98 -7.01 -4.59 -4.21
N HIS A 99 -8.25 -4.31 -4.65
CA HIS A 99 -8.68 -4.56 -6.03
C HIS A 99 -7.81 -3.85 -7.09
N HIS A 100 -7.13 -2.77 -6.71
CA HIS A 100 -6.18 -2.07 -7.57
C HIS A 100 -4.99 -2.91 -8.02
N ILE A 101 -4.65 -4.01 -7.32
CA ILE A 101 -3.64 -4.99 -7.77
C ILE A 101 -3.92 -5.44 -9.20
N GLU A 102 -5.20 -5.58 -9.59
CA GLU A 102 -5.59 -6.00 -10.94
C GLU A 102 -5.07 -5.06 -12.04
N ARG A 103 -4.90 -3.77 -11.74
CA ARG A 103 -4.36 -2.78 -12.69
C ARG A 103 -2.87 -2.97 -12.96
N GLY A 104 -2.13 -3.55 -12.01
CA GLY A 104 -0.71 -3.87 -12.15
C GLY A 104 -0.46 -5.31 -12.63
N SER A 105 -1.26 -6.27 -12.18
CA SER A 105 -1.25 -7.66 -12.66
C SER A 105 -2.54 -8.40 -12.30
N LYS A 106 -3.18 -8.99 -13.32
CA LYS A 106 -4.39 -9.81 -13.15
C LYS A 106 -4.08 -11.12 -12.44
N GLU A 107 -2.91 -11.70 -12.69
CA GLU A 107 -2.41 -12.92 -12.08
C GLU A 107 -2.20 -12.73 -10.57
N LEU A 108 -1.53 -11.63 -10.18
CA LEU A 108 -1.35 -11.29 -8.76
C LEU A 108 -2.69 -11.04 -8.06
N TRP A 109 -3.65 -10.40 -8.75
CA TRP A 109 -4.98 -10.21 -8.17
C TRP A 109 -5.76 -11.52 -8.02
N GLY A 110 -5.66 -12.43 -9.00
CA GLY A 110 -6.23 -13.78 -8.90
C GLY A 110 -5.69 -14.53 -7.69
N PHE A 111 -4.37 -14.49 -7.49
CA PHE A 111 -3.71 -15.06 -6.32
C PHE A 111 -4.15 -14.39 -5.01
N ALA A 112 -4.18 -13.05 -4.97
CA ALA A 112 -4.61 -12.28 -3.79
C ALA A 112 -6.05 -12.61 -3.39
N LYS A 113 -6.98 -12.73 -4.35
CA LYS A 113 -8.36 -13.12 -4.07
C LYS A 113 -8.45 -14.52 -3.46
N ALA A 114 -7.74 -15.49 -4.02
CA ALA A 114 -7.70 -16.84 -3.47
C ALA A 114 -7.18 -16.83 -2.01
N LEU A 115 -6.13 -16.05 -1.73
CA LEU A 115 -5.58 -15.87 -0.39
C LEU A 115 -6.60 -15.23 0.59
N ILE A 116 -7.36 -14.23 0.12
CA ILE A 116 -8.40 -13.55 0.91
C ILE A 116 -9.54 -14.53 1.22
N ASP A 117 -10.02 -15.29 0.22
CA ASP A 117 -11.08 -16.28 0.41
C ASP A 117 -10.65 -17.38 1.38
N GLU A 118 -9.45 -17.91 1.22
CA GLU A 118 -8.88 -18.91 2.13
C GLU A 118 -8.69 -18.35 3.55
N SER A 119 -8.32 -17.07 3.71
CA SER A 119 -8.23 -16.42 5.02
C SER A 119 -9.56 -16.41 5.76
N VAL A 120 -10.68 -16.28 5.03
CA VAL A 120 -12.02 -16.35 5.62
C VAL A 120 -12.36 -17.78 6.02
N GLU A 121 -12.10 -18.76 5.16
CA GLU A 121 -12.33 -20.18 5.46
C GLU A 121 -11.57 -20.64 6.70
N ARG A 122 -10.33 -20.15 6.89
CA ARG A 122 -9.48 -20.44 8.05
C ARG A 122 -9.81 -19.61 9.29
N GLY A 123 -10.73 -18.65 9.20
CA GLY A 123 -11.12 -17.76 10.31
C GLY A 123 -10.09 -16.68 10.66
N TYR A 124 -9.14 -16.40 9.76
CA TYR A 124 -8.15 -15.33 9.92
C TYR A 124 -8.75 -13.96 9.59
N LEU A 125 -9.73 -13.93 8.69
CA LEU A 125 -10.42 -12.73 8.24
C LEU A 125 -11.93 -12.89 8.42
N GLN A 126 -12.61 -11.83 8.85
CA GLN A 126 -14.06 -11.84 9.01
C GLN A 126 -14.75 -11.61 7.67
N ASP A 127 -15.75 -12.44 7.32
CA ASP A 127 -16.50 -12.29 6.06
C ASP A 127 -17.45 -11.06 6.10
N GLY A 128 -18.14 -10.86 7.23
CA GLY A 128 -19.11 -9.78 7.45
C GLY A 128 -19.65 -9.72 8.86
#